data_AF-A0A5B0BTJ9-F1
#
_entry.id   AF-A0A5B0BTJ9-F1
#
_cell.length_a   1.000
_cell.length_b   1.000
_cell.length_c   1.000
_cell.angle_alpha   90.00
_cell.angle_beta   90.00
_cell.angle_gamma   90.00
#
_symmetry.space_group_name_H-M   'P 1'
#
loop_
_entity.id
_entity.type
_entity.pdbx_description
1 polymer ?
#
loop_
_entity_poly.entity_id
_entity_poly.type
_entity_poly.pdbx_seq_one_letter_code
_entity_poly.pdbx_strand_id
1 'polypeptide(L)'
;MYLRDSSGIQSSFLEARHHQSGSERLEASQQTPQKTIDKKTQIDSLTSILSLKQEHLPQLEKLRQGTLQHLRNVYAVDEHGNTRMFFHFPVAEKTATLHLHTWVNKGDHPLNEPRSFDLDTIIAQLKSGKEISDLVLNRNEGSYFLPTSDSIKNISGIPFKGVHDNILNLPL
;
A
#
# COMPACT_ATOMS: atom_id res chain seq x y z
N MET A 1 24.70 21.12 -45.03
CA MET A 1 26.03 21.74 -44.83
C MET A 1 25.84 22.73 -43.67
N TYR A 2 26.25 22.54 -42.42
CA TYR A 2 27.09 21.61 -41.64
C TYR A 2 26.44 21.55 -40.23
N LEU A 3 26.12 20.40 -39.63
CA LEU A 3 26.95 19.59 -38.71
C LEU A 3 27.98 20.37 -37.87
N ARG A 4 27.80 20.34 -36.54
CA ARG A 4 28.88 20.08 -35.58
C ARG A 4 28.37 19.30 -34.37
N ASP A 5 28.80 18.04 -34.34
CA ASP A 5 29.13 17.24 -33.16
C ASP A 5 30.03 17.99 -32.16
N SER A 6 29.87 17.70 -30.87
CA SER A 6 30.85 16.87 -30.15
C SER A 6 30.45 16.55 -28.69
N SER A 7 30.57 15.25 -28.38
CA SER A 7 30.99 14.63 -27.09
C SER A 7 30.28 15.07 -25.80
N GLY A 8 29.56 14.20 -25.07
CA GLY A 8 29.92 12.82 -24.73
C GLY A 8 30.33 12.76 -23.26
N ILE A 9 29.42 12.31 -22.39
CA ILE A 9 29.79 11.57 -21.19
C ILE A 9 29.14 10.20 -21.38
N GLN A 10 29.92 9.27 -21.92
CA GLN A 10 29.66 7.84 -21.76
C GLN A 10 29.84 7.52 -20.28
N SER A 11 28.74 7.29 -19.57
CA SER A 11 28.79 6.48 -18.37
C SER A 11 28.71 5.02 -18.80
N SER A 12 29.84 4.34 -18.84
CA SER A 12 29.99 2.90 -19.06
C SER A 12 29.45 2.04 -17.90
N PHE A 13 28.54 2.60 -17.08
CA PHE A 13 27.84 1.88 -16.01
C PHE A 13 26.39 1.56 -16.36
N LEU A 14 25.90 2.00 -17.53
CA LEU A 14 24.50 1.86 -17.96
C LEU A 14 24.27 0.84 -19.11
N GLU A 15 25.30 0.12 -19.57
CA GLU A 15 25.16 -0.88 -20.64
C GLU A 15 24.65 -2.26 -20.19
N ALA A 16 24.32 -2.44 -18.91
CA ALA A 16 23.78 -3.70 -18.43
C ALA A 16 22.51 -3.49 -17.60
N ARG A 17 21.44 -3.04 -18.27
CA ARG A 17 20.04 -3.46 -18.04
C ARG A 17 19.15 -2.64 -18.95
N HIS A 18 18.93 -3.16 -20.16
CA HIS A 18 17.64 -3.00 -20.80
C HIS A 18 16.57 -3.55 -19.83
N HIS A 19 16.03 -2.70 -18.96
CA HIS A 19 14.72 -2.94 -18.38
C HIS A 19 13.72 -2.75 -19.52
N GLN A 20 13.55 -3.82 -20.32
CA GLN A 20 12.29 -4.02 -21.01
C GLN A 20 11.23 -3.97 -19.91
N SER A 21 10.39 -2.93 -19.88
CA SER A 21 9.12 -2.97 -19.17
C SER A 21 8.20 -3.92 -19.94
N GLY A 22 8.58 -5.19 -19.99
CA GLY A 22 7.67 -6.26 -20.35
C GLY A 22 6.59 -6.28 -19.29
N SER A 23 5.34 -6.44 -19.71
CA SER A 23 4.29 -6.90 -18.81
C SER A 23 4.68 -8.31 -18.38
N GLU A 24 5.56 -8.43 -17.38
CA GLU A 24 5.87 -9.70 -16.74
C GLU A 24 4.59 -10.12 -16.03
N ARG A 25 3.78 -10.93 -16.73
CA ARG A 25 2.65 -11.62 -16.16
C ARG A 25 3.23 -12.59 -15.15
N LEU A 26 3.23 -12.19 -13.87
CA LEU A 26 3.58 -13.07 -12.77
C LEU A 26 2.63 -14.27 -12.84
N GLU A 27 3.19 -15.44 -13.15
CA GLU A 27 2.50 -16.71 -13.10
C GLU A 27 2.03 -16.95 -11.65
N ALA A 28 0.72 -16.82 -11.42
CA ALA A 28 0.08 -16.99 -10.11
C ALA A 28 0.20 -18.42 -9.51
N SER A 29 0.92 -19.30 -10.21
CA SER A 29 1.08 -20.73 -9.93
C SER A 29 2.20 -21.05 -8.93
N GLN A 30 3.03 -20.08 -8.53
CA GLN A 30 4.05 -20.32 -7.50
C GLN A 30 3.44 -20.50 -6.10
N GLN A 31 3.88 -21.53 -5.38
CA GLN A 31 3.48 -21.81 -4.02
C GLN A 31 4.22 -20.90 -3.06
N THR A 32 3.51 -19.95 -2.46
CA THR A 32 4.08 -19.02 -1.47
C THR A 32 4.29 -19.73 -0.12
N PRO A 33 5.20 -19.23 0.75
CA PRO A 33 5.29 -19.67 2.13
C PRO A 33 3.93 -19.62 2.84
N GLN A 34 3.12 -18.59 2.56
CA GLN A 34 1.78 -18.45 3.11
C GLN A 34 0.88 -19.63 2.73
N LYS A 35 0.76 -19.96 1.44
CA LYS A 35 -0.05 -21.09 0.97
C LYS A 35 0.38 -22.41 1.61
N THR A 36 1.66 -22.54 1.97
CA THR A 36 2.17 -23.73 2.68
C THR A 36 1.70 -23.77 4.13
N ILE A 37 1.66 -22.62 4.82
CA ILE A 37 1.14 -22.50 6.18
C ILE A 37 -0.36 -22.73 6.23
N ASP A 38 -1.11 -22.14 5.29
CA ASP A 38 -2.57 -22.28 5.21
C ASP A 38 -2.97 -23.76 5.05
N LYS A 39 -2.29 -24.49 4.16
CA LYS A 39 -2.48 -25.94 3.99
C LYS A 39 -2.15 -26.74 5.25
N LYS A 40 -1.11 -26.36 6.01
CA LYS A 40 -0.72 -27.08 7.23
C LYS A 40 -1.68 -26.83 8.39
N THR A 41 -2.19 -25.60 8.50
CA THR A 41 -3.03 -25.16 9.61
C THR A 41 -4.52 -25.32 9.34
N GLN A 42 -4.92 -25.48 8.07
CA GLN A 42 -6.31 -25.44 7.62
C GLN A 42 -7.01 -24.11 7.96
N ILE A 43 -6.22 -23.03 8.08
CA ILE A 43 -6.67 -21.68 8.40
C ILE A 43 -6.15 -20.75 7.31
N ASP A 44 -7.05 -19.97 6.70
CA ASP A 44 -6.67 -18.97 5.71
C ASP A 44 -5.90 -17.83 6.37
N SER A 45 -4.81 -17.42 5.75
CA SER A 45 -4.05 -16.27 6.22
C SER A 45 -4.67 -14.93 5.83
N LEU A 46 -4.64 -13.98 6.76
CA LEU A 46 -5.02 -12.58 6.55
C LEU A 46 -3.84 -11.77 6.00
N THR A 47 -3.56 -11.90 4.71
CA THR A 47 -2.41 -11.27 4.04
C THR A 47 -2.72 -9.93 3.39
N SER A 48 -3.96 -9.71 2.97
CA SER A 48 -4.41 -8.48 2.32
C SER A 48 -5.91 -8.30 2.48
N ILE A 49 -6.46 -7.19 1.98
CA ILE A 49 -7.91 -6.94 1.99
C ILE A 49 -8.70 -8.01 1.23
N LEU A 50 -8.09 -8.72 0.26
CA LEU A 50 -8.76 -9.82 -0.46
C LEU A 50 -9.05 -11.03 0.44
N SER A 51 -8.39 -11.16 1.58
CA SER A 51 -8.70 -12.20 2.58
C SER A 51 -9.93 -11.86 3.43
N LEU A 52 -10.47 -10.64 3.33
CA LEU A 52 -11.59 -10.19 4.16
C LEU A 52 -12.93 -10.73 3.61
N LYS A 53 -13.71 -11.32 4.51
CA LYS A 53 -15.01 -11.94 4.26
C LYS A 53 -16.06 -11.32 5.19
N GLN A 54 -17.33 -11.58 4.92
CA GLN A 54 -18.44 -11.07 5.74
C GLN A 54 -18.32 -11.47 7.22
N GLU A 55 -17.84 -12.69 7.50
CA GLU A 55 -17.61 -13.19 8.87
C GLU A 55 -16.60 -12.34 9.67
N HIS A 56 -15.76 -11.54 9.01
CA HIS A 56 -14.80 -10.66 9.66
C HIS A 56 -15.40 -9.29 10.06
N LEU A 57 -16.64 -8.98 9.66
CA LEU A 57 -17.31 -7.70 9.95
C LEU A 57 -17.27 -7.31 11.43
N PRO A 58 -17.62 -8.19 12.40
CA PRO A 58 -17.61 -7.81 13.81
C PRO A 58 -16.23 -7.37 14.29
N GLN A 59 -15.17 -8.02 13.80
CA GLN A 59 -13.80 -7.67 14.17
C GLN A 59 -13.36 -6.35 13.53
N LEU A 60 -13.75 -6.06 12.29
CA LEU A 60 -13.45 -4.79 11.62
C LEU A 60 -14.14 -3.60 12.32
N GLU A 61 -15.39 -3.77 12.72
CA GLU A 61 -16.12 -2.75 13.47
C GLU A 61 -15.52 -2.52 14.86
N LYS A 62 -15.15 -3.60 15.55
CA LYS A 62 -14.47 -3.52 16.85
C LYS A 62 -13.12 -2.82 16.72
N LEU A 63 -12.35 -3.12 15.68
CA LEU A 63 -11.08 -2.46 15.40
C LEU A 63 -11.28 -0.96 15.16
N ARG A 64 -12.25 -0.58 14.33
CA ARG A 64 -12.61 0.82 14.07
C ARG A 64 -12.95 1.57 15.35
N GLN A 65 -13.88 1.01 16.15
CA GLN A 65 -14.36 1.62 17.38
C GLN A 65 -13.24 1.72 18.43
N GLY A 66 -12.46 0.65 18.61
CA GLY A 66 -11.34 0.61 19.54
C GLY A 66 -10.26 1.64 19.19
N THR A 67 -9.92 1.76 17.92
CA THR A 67 -8.95 2.77 17.44
C THR A 67 -9.44 4.18 17.73
N LEU A 68 -10.68 4.52 17.36
CA LEU A 68 -11.25 5.85 17.62
C LEU A 68 -11.33 6.16 19.13
N GLN A 69 -11.72 5.18 19.93
CA GLN A 69 -11.77 5.32 21.38
C GLN A 69 -10.38 5.57 21.97
N HIS A 70 -9.36 4.84 21.50
CA HIS A 70 -7.98 5.04 21.92
C HIS A 70 -7.47 6.43 21.53
N LEU A 71 -7.72 6.86 20.29
CA LEU A 71 -7.34 8.20 19.80
C LEU A 71 -7.96 9.31 20.65
N ARG A 72 -9.24 9.18 21.00
CA ARG A 72 -9.92 10.12 21.91
C ARG A 72 -9.28 10.13 23.31
N ASN A 73 -9.09 8.96 23.90
CA ASN A 73 -8.66 8.83 25.29
C ASN A 73 -7.21 9.22 25.52
N VAL A 74 -6.32 8.91 24.57
CA VAL A 74 -4.86 9.07 24.75
C VAL A 74 -4.34 10.32 24.05
N TYR A 75 -4.88 10.65 22.88
CA TYR A 75 -4.39 11.73 22.05
C TYR A 75 -5.34 12.93 21.98
N ALA A 76 -6.46 12.91 22.73
CA ALA A 76 -7.48 13.95 22.74
C ALA A 76 -8.00 14.31 21.34
N VAL A 77 -8.00 13.35 20.42
CA VAL A 77 -8.55 13.54 19.07
C VAL A 77 -10.06 13.64 19.20
N ASP A 78 -10.61 14.79 18.83
CA ASP A 78 -12.06 15.04 18.83
C ASP A 78 -12.67 14.80 17.44
N GLU A 79 -13.94 15.14 17.30
CA GLU A 79 -14.70 15.03 16.04
C GLU A 79 -14.29 16.04 14.96
N HIS A 80 -13.50 17.05 15.31
CA HIS A 80 -12.92 18.00 14.37
C HIS A 80 -11.56 17.50 13.81
N GLY A 81 -10.93 16.53 14.47
CA GLY A 81 -9.73 15.87 13.99
C GLY A 81 -9.97 15.07 12.71
N ASN A 82 -9.13 15.29 11.69
CA ASN A 82 -9.19 14.51 10.45
C ASN A 82 -8.53 13.14 10.68
N THR A 83 -9.35 12.13 11.00
CA THR A 83 -8.91 10.75 11.19
C THR A 83 -9.26 9.89 9.99
N ARG A 84 -8.26 9.24 9.40
CA ARG A 84 -8.42 8.33 8.28
C ARG A 84 -7.86 6.95 8.62
N MET A 85 -8.65 5.91 8.38
CA MET A 85 -8.29 4.51 8.65
C MET A 85 -8.37 3.72 7.34
N PHE A 86 -7.29 3.08 6.91
CA PHE A 86 -7.23 2.40 5.61
C PHE A 86 -6.21 1.26 5.57
N PHE A 87 -6.34 0.38 4.59
CA PHE A 87 -5.36 -0.65 4.25
C PHE A 87 -4.69 -0.33 2.92
N HIS A 88 -3.44 -0.77 2.75
CA HIS A 88 -2.79 -0.72 1.45
C HIS A 88 -3.12 -1.95 0.60
N PHE A 89 -3.40 -1.73 -0.67
CA PHE A 89 -3.48 -2.77 -1.68
C PHE A 89 -3.07 -2.21 -3.08
N PRO A 90 -2.29 -2.95 -3.89
CA PRO A 90 -1.67 -4.24 -3.56
C PRO A 90 -0.48 -4.09 -2.59
N VAL A 91 -0.13 -5.20 -1.95
CA VAL A 91 1.02 -5.33 -1.03
C VAL A 91 2.14 -6.13 -1.69
N ALA A 92 3.40 -5.85 -1.34
CA ALA A 92 4.51 -6.68 -1.79
C ALA A 92 4.48 -8.03 -1.07
N GLU A 93 4.84 -9.12 -1.76
CA GLU A 93 4.78 -10.48 -1.18
C GLU A 93 5.60 -10.62 0.11
N LYS A 94 6.77 -9.97 0.18
CA LYS A 94 7.67 -9.99 1.35
C LYS A 94 7.08 -9.30 2.59
N THR A 95 6.13 -8.38 2.40
CA THR A 95 5.50 -7.60 3.47
C THR A 95 4.00 -7.89 3.59
N ALA A 96 3.53 -8.96 2.93
CA ALA A 96 2.13 -9.31 2.87
C ALA A 96 1.60 -9.70 4.25
N THR A 97 0.96 -8.75 4.91
CA THR A 97 0.25 -8.92 6.18
C THR A 97 -0.87 -7.89 6.20
N LEU A 98 -2.07 -8.27 6.62
CA LEU A 98 -3.15 -7.32 6.78
C LEU A 98 -2.87 -6.41 8.00
N HIS A 99 -2.65 -5.13 7.76
CA HIS A 99 -2.41 -4.15 8.81
C HIS A 99 -3.12 -2.83 8.52
N LEU A 100 -3.75 -2.26 9.55
CA LEU A 100 -4.50 -1.01 9.43
C LEU A 100 -3.57 0.18 9.60
N HIS A 101 -3.58 1.10 8.64
CA HIS A 101 -3.04 2.43 8.81
C HIS A 101 -4.08 3.35 9.42
N THR A 102 -3.66 4.15 10.39
CA THR A 102 -4.46 5.24 10.95
C THR A 102 -3.66 6.53 10.87
N TRP A 103 -4.23 7.53 10.21
CA TRP A 103 -3.69 8.87 10.14
C TRP A 103 -4.60 9.82 10.91
N VAL A 104 -3.98 10.78 11.60
CA VAL A 104 -4.66 11.84 12.34
C VAL A 104 -4.01 13.16 11.95
N ASN A 105 -4.82 14.11 11.50
CA ASN A 105 -4.39 15.47 11.12
C ASN A 105 -3.19 15.50 10.16
N LYS A 106 -3.13 14.50 9.25
CA LYS A 106 -2.07 14.37 8.26
C LYS A 106 -2.63 14.69 6.88
N GLY A 107 -1.92 15.51 6.12
CA GLY A 107 -2.26 15.79 4.73
C GLY A 107 -2.12 14.54 3.84
N ASP A 108 -2.97 14.44 2.83
CA ASP A 108 -2.93 13.34 1.87
C ASP A 108 -1.69 13.46 0.98
N HIS A 109 -1.00 12.33 0.80
CA HIS A 109 0.08 12.22 -0.19
C HIS A 109 -0.48 11.58 -1.46
N PRO A 110 -0.31 12.18 -2.66
CA PRO A 110 -0.93 11.70 -3.90
C PRO A 110 -0.65 10.23 -4.25
N LEU A 111 0.46 9.69 -3.76
CA LEU A 111 0.86 8.29 -4.00
C LEU A 111 0.20 7.26 -3.09
N ASN A 112 -0.40 7.69 -1.99
CA ASN A 112 -1.08 6.79 -1.07
C ASN A 112 -2.52 6.54 -1.53
N GLU A 113 -3.19 7.56 -2.05
CA GLU A 113 -4.60 7.50 -2.42
C GLU A 113 -4.94 6.34 -3.39
N PRO A 114 -4.19 6.08 -4.47
CA PRO A 114 -4.52 4.98 -5.39
C PRO A 114 -4.41 3.59 -4.76
N ARG A 115 -3.65 3.46 -3.67
CA ARG A 115 -3.38 2.21 -2.96
C ARG A 115 -4.14 2.10 -1.63
N SER A 116 -4.82 3.15 -1.18
CA SER A 116 -5.48 3.19 0.12
C SER A 116 -6.96 2.82 -0.01
N PHE A 117 -7.35 1.75 0.66
CA PHE A 117 -8.74 1.31 0.78
C PHE A 117 -9.24 1.61 2.19
N ASP A 118 -10.14 2.59 2.30
CA ASP A 118 -10.63 3.03 3.60
C ASP A 118 -11.44 1.93 4.29
N LEU A 119 -11.25 1.81 5.61
CA LEU A 119 -11.87 0.79 6.45
C LEU A 119 -13.40 0.89 6.38
N ASP A 120 -13.96 2.10 6.37
CA ASP A 120 -15.41 2.32 6.32
C ASP A 120 -16.00 1.85 4.99
N THR A 121 -15.28 2.05 3.89
CA THR A 121 -15.66 1.53 2.56
C THR A 121 -15.64 0.00 2.53
N ILE A 122 -14.62 -0.62 3.13
CA ILE A 122 -14.53 -2.09 3.23
C ILE A 122 -15.68 -2.65 4.08
N ILE A 123 -15.97 -2.03 5.23
CA ILE A 123 -17.09 -2.43 6.09
C ILE A 123 -18.42 -2.29 5.33
N ALA A 124 -18.64 -1.17 4.62
CA ALA A 124 -19.86 -0.95 3.84
C ALA A 124 -20.03 -1.99 2.72
N GLN A 125 -18.95 -2.30 1.99
CA GLN A 125 -18.93 -3.33 0.95
C GLN A 125 -19.37 -4.68 1.51
N LEU A 126 -18.74 -5.14 2.60
CA LEU A 126 -19.06 -6.41 3.24
C LEU A 126 -20.48 -6.44 3.81
N LYS A 127 -20.95 -5.34 4.43
CA LYS A 127 -22.34 -5.21 4.92
C LYS A 127 -23.38 -5.31 3.81
N SER A 128 -23.04 -4.86 2.60
CA SER A 128 -23.92 -4.96 1.42
C SER A 128 -24.00 -6.36 0.83
N GLY A 129 -23.28 -7.33 1.40
CA GLY A 129 -23.25 -8.71 0.92
C GLY A 129 -22.24 -8.94 -0.21
N LYS A 130 -21.49 -7.92 -0.64
CA LYS A 130 -20.56 -8.00 -1.76
C LYS A 130 -19.17 -8.44 -1.32
N GLU A 131 -18.38 -8.94 -2.27
CA GLU A 131 -17.00 -9.34 -2.03
C GLU A 131 -16.02 -8.15 -2.14
N ILE A 132 -14.84 -8.30 -1.55
CA ILE A 132 -13.77 -7.29 -1.65
C ILE A 132 -13.12 -7.31 -3.04
N SER A 133 -13.12 -8.45 -3.71
CA SER A 133 -12.70 -8.58 -5.11
C SER A 133 -13.42 -7.56 -6.01
N ASP A 134 -14.73 -7.41 -5.85
CA ASP A 134 -15.53 -6.41 -6.58
C ASP A 134 -15.07 -4.98 -6.29
N LEU A 135 -14.78 -4.66 -5.03
CA LEU A 135 -14.28 -3.33 -4.65
C LEU A 135 -12.95 -3.02 -5.31
N VAL A 136 -12.05 -4.01 -5.39
CA VAL A 136 -10.75 -3.89 -6.04
C VAL A 136 -10.90 -3.78 -7.56
N LEU A 137 -11.72 -4.61 -8.20
CA LEU A 137 -11.90 -4.59 -9.65
C LEU A 137 -12.59 -3.32 -10.16
N ASN A 138 -13.54 -2.78 -9.39
CA ASN A 138 -14.25 -1.54 -9.75
C ASN A 138 -13.39 -0.28 -9.58
N ARG A 139 -12.23 -0.39 -8.92
CA ARG A 139 -11.31 0.72 -8.71
C ARG A 139 -10.12 0.59 -9.66
N ASN A 140 -9.66 1.73 -10.18
CA ASN A 140 -8.55 1.83 -11.14
C ASN A 140 -8.72 0.93 -12.39
N GLU A 141 -9.96 0.64 -12.79
CA GLU A 141 -10.28 -0.27 -13.91
C GLU A 141 -9.65 -1.67 -13.74
N GLY A 142 -9.43 -2.10 -12.49
CA GLY A 142 -8.77 -3.36 -12.16
C GLY A 142 -7.25 -3.36 -12.39
N SER A 143 -6.66 -2.23 -12.76
CA SER A 143 -5.22 -2.09 -13.02
C SER A 143 -4.48 -1.60 -11.76
N TYR A 144 -3.48 -2.39 -11.34
CA TYR A 144 -2.70 -2.09 -10.15
C TYR A 144 -1.22 -2.32 -10.39
N PHE A 145 -0.40 -1.38 -9.92
CA PHE A 145 1.05 -1.53 -9.91
C PHE A 145 1.47 -2.25 -8.62
N LEU A 146 2.10 -3.42 -8.78
CA LEU A 146 2.72 -4.15 -7.68
C LEU A 146 4.06 -3.48 -7.34
N PRO A 147 4.22 -2.90 -6.14
CA PRO A 147 5.51 -2.37 -5.74
C PRO A 147 6.48 -3.54 -5.52
N THR A 148 7.65 -3.50 -6.14
CA THR A 148 8.75 -4.41 -5.84
C THR A 148 9.38 -4.13 -4.47
N SER A 149 9.14 -2.93 -3.93
CA SER A 149 9.48 -2.50 -2.57
C SER A 149 8.65 -1.27 -2.19
N ASP A 150 8.20 -1.15 -0.94
CA ASP A 150 7.47 0.05 -0.45
C ASP A 150 8.39 1.26 -0.16
N SER A 151 9.66 1.21 -0.61
CA SER A 151 10.56 2.34 -0.43
C SER A 151 10.25 3.46 -1.42
N ILE A 152 9.66 4.55 -0.90
CA ILE A 152 9.45 5.85 -1.55
C ILE A 152 10.69 6.31 -2.36
N LYS A 153 11.89 5.88 -1.93
CA LYS A 153 13.20 6.12 -2.57
C LYS A 153 13.28 5.71 -4.04
N ASN A 154 12.43 4.79 -4.49
CA ASN A 154 12.53 4.19 -5.83
C ASN A 154 11.56 4.79 -6.85
N ILE A 155 10.77 5.81 -6.48
CA ILE A 155 9.80 6.43 -7.38
C ILE A 155 10.45 7.64 -8.07
N SER A 156 10.61 7.54 -9.39
CA SER A 156 11.18 8.60 -10.23
C SER A 156 10.34 9.89 -10.10
N GLY A 157 10.99 11.02 -9.82
CA GLY A 157 10.33 12.33 -9.69
C GLY A 157 9.92 12.72 -8.26
N ILE A 158 10.05 11.85 -7.25
CA ILE A 158 9.88 12.28 -5.85
C ILE A 158 11.19 12.88 -5.34
N PRO A 159 11.22 14.17 -4.95
CA PRO A 159 12.39 14.77 -4.34
C PRO A 159 12.61 14.17 -2.95
N PHE A 160 13.62 13.30 -2.81
CA PHE A 160 14.05 12.76 -1.51
C PHE A 160 14.86 13.81 -0.72
N LYS A 161 14.27 14.98 -0.47
CA LYS A 161 14.88 16.06 0.33
C LYS A 161 14.72 15.87 1.85
N GLY A 162 13.85 14.95 2.26
CA GLY A 162 13.48 14.76 3.67
C GLY A 162 14.57 14.20 4.60
N VAL A 163 15.77 13.88 4.10
CA VAL A 163 16.93 13.53 4.95
C VAL A 163 17.82 14.75 5.21
N HIS A 164 17.84 15.72 4.28
CA HIS A 164 18.71 16.90 4.37
C HIS A 164 18.01 18.12 5.00
N ASP A 165 16.68 18.21 4.89
CA ASP A 165 15.92 19.41 5.31
C ASP A 165 14.91 19.16 6.46
N ASN A 166 15.01 18.03 7.17
CA ASN A 166 14.09 17.77 8.29
C ASN A 166 14.54 18.50 9.56
N ILE A 167 13.91 19.65 9.82
CA ILE A 167 14.15 20.54 10.97
C ILE A 167 13.87 19.83 12.32
N LEU A 168 13.21 18.66 12.29
CA LEU A 168 12.93 17.82 13.47
C LEU A 168 13.97 16.72 13.74
N ASN A 169 15.16 16.77 13.11
CA ASN A 169 16.31 16.00 13.58
C ASN A 169 16.76 16.52 14.96
N LEU A 170 16.01 16.16 15.99
CA LEU A 170 16.44 16.34 17.38
C LEU A 170 17.66 15.43 17.61
N PRO A 171 18.75 15.96 18.20
CA PRO A 171 19.91 15.13 18.52
C PRO A 171 19.50 14.06 19.53
N LEU A 172 19.91 12.81 19.24
CA LEU A 172 19.89 11.69 20.19
C LEU A 172 20.89 11.92 21.32
#